data_AF-A0AAU0F7Z0-F1
#
_entry.id   AF-A0AAU0F7Z0-F1
#
_cell.length_a   1.000
_cell.length_b   1.000
_cell.length_c   1.000
_cell.angle_alpha   90.00
_cell.angle_beta   90.00
_cell.angle_gamma   90.00
#
_symmetry.space_group_name_H-M   'P 1'
#
loop_
_entity.id
_entity.type
_entity.pdbx_description
1 polymer ?
#
loop_
_entity_poly.entity_id
_entity_poly.type
_entity_poly.pdbx_seq_one_letter_code
_entity_poly.pdbx_strand_id
1 'polypeptide(L)'
;MSNIQLNTPSERITALRAQMAHHNIDAFVVYSADPHLSEYLPEEWQERTWLSGFTGSAGFVVITQDKAALWTDGRYFMQAGIELKNTGIELMKMGVDGVPSYTDWLKSEVQEGGVVAVNALAASHSSWLELENQLAPKNIKIVNHPLLAELWVDRHSEQPKHPIFVHPLERAGQSVEDKLNNIRK
;
A
#
# COMPACT_ATOMS: atom_id res chain seq x y z
N MET A 1 14.42 -10.60 23.17
CA MET A 1 13.75 -9.29 23.04
C MET A 1 12.26 -9.57 23.13
N SER A 2 11.54 -8.93 24.05
CA SER A 2 10.09 -9.10 24.17
C SER A 2 9.41 -8.66 22.86
N ASN A 3 8.60 -9.52 22.25
CA ASN A 3 7.77 -9.14 21.11
C ASN A 3 6.82 -8.03 21.58
N ILE A 4 7.08 -6.79 21.17
CA ILE A 4 6.18 -5.67 21.41
C ILE A 4 4.99 -5.87 20.48
N GLN A 5 3.81 -6.13 21.05
CA GLN A 5 2.59 -6.23 20.27
C GLN A 5 2.13 -4.81 19.91
N LEU A 6 2.16 -4.47 18.61
CA LEU A 6 1.79 -3.16 18.10
C LEU A 6 0.27 -3.12 17.87
N ASN A 7 -0.46 -2.64 18.87
CA ASN A 7 -1.92 -2.76 18.92
C ASN A 7 -2.65 -1.59 18.26
N THR A 8 -2.03 -0.41 18.22
CA THR A 8 -2.65 0.81 17.69
C THR A 8 -1.93 1.33 16.44
N PRO A 9 -2.63 2.07 15.55
CA PRO A 9 -1.99 2.73 14.42
C PRO A 9 -0.83 3.65 14.82
N SER A 10 -0.94 4.36 15.95
CA SER A 10 0.12 5.23 16.46
C SER A 10 1.39 4.43 16.82
N GLU A 11 1.26 3.31 17.54
CA GLU A 11 2.39 2.43 17.87
C GLU A 11 3.04 1.85 16.60
N ARG A 12 2.22 1.43 15.63
CA ARG A 12 2.70 0.88 14.34
C ARG A 12 3.49 1.92 13.54
N ILE A 13 3.00 3.16 13.47
CA ILE A 13 3.71 4.27 12.80
C ILE A 13 5.02 4.59 13.52
N THR A 14 5.03 4.61 14.85
CA THR A 14 6.26 4.84 15.62
C THR A 14 7.30 3.75 15.35
N ALA A 15 6.88 2.47 15.32
CA ALA A 15 7.77 1.36 15.00
C ALA A 15 8.28 1.42 13.56
N LEU A 16 7.40 1.77 12.61
CA LEU A 16 7.78 1.98 11.21
C LEU A 16 8.81 3.08 11.05
N ARG A 17 8.65 4.23 11.71
CA ARG A 17 9.63 5.32 11.66
C ARG A 17 10.99 4.90 12.22
N ALA A 18 11.02 4.11 13.28
CA ALA A 18 12.26 3.56 13.80
C ALA A 18 12.97 2.66 12.77
N GLN A 19 12.23 1.81 12.06
CA GLN A 19 12.78 0.99 10.97
C GLN A 19 13.23 1.84 9.77
N MET A 20 12.43 2.82 9.38
CA MET A 20 12.80 3.76 8.32
C MET A 20 14.12 4.48 8.65
N ALA A 21 14.26 4.99 9.88
CA ALA A 21 15.50 5.65 10.32
C ALA A 21 16.69 4.69 10.32
N HIS A 22 16.50 3.44 10.75
CA HIS A 22 17.54 2.41 10.73
C HIS A 22 18.05 2.11 9.30
N HIS A 23 17.16 2.16 8.31
CA HIS A 23 17.45 1.87 6.91
C HIS A 23 17.73 3.10 6.03
N ASN A 24 17.79 4.31 6.61
CA ASN A 24 17.93 5.58 5.88
C ASN A 24 16.82 5.79 4.82
N ILE A 25 15.58 5.53 5.22
CA ILE A 25 14.38 5.75 4.43
C ILE A 25 13.69 7.03 4.93
N ASP A 26 13.42 7.96 4.02
CA ASP A 26 12.80 9.25 4.33
C ASP A 26 11.27 9.18 4.30
N ALA A 27 10.72 8.36 3.39
CA ALA A 27 9.29 8.11 3.33
C ALA A 27 8.96 6.66 2.94
N PHE A 28 7.80 6.19 3.36
CA PHE A 28 7.28 4.85 3.07
C PHE A 28 5.87 4.96 2.49
N VAL A 29 5.65 4.36 1.31
CA VAL A 29 4.35 4.35 0.63
C VAL A 29 3.72 2.97 0.73
N VAL A 30 2.45 2.93 1.14
CA VAL A 30 1.63 1.72 1.24
C VAL A 30 0.44 1.84 0.32
N TYR A 31 0.46 1.09 -0.78
CA TYR A 31 -0.68 0.96 -1.68
C TYR A 31 -1.70 -0.06 -1.15
N SER A 32 -2.89 -0.07 -1.77
CA SER A 32 -3.91 -1.10 -1.55
C SER A 32 -3.85 -2.10 -2.69
N ALA A 33 -2.88 -3.01 -2.63
CA ALA A 33 -2.72 -4.05 -3.63
C ALA A 33 -2.05 -5.28 -3.04
N ASP A 34 -2.30 -6.42 -3.68
CA ASP A 34 -1.52 -7.65 -3.57
C ASP A 34 -0.69 -7.83 -4.87
N PRO A 35 0.12 -8.90 -4.99
CA PRO A 35 0.93 -9.17 -6.19
C PRO A 35 0.12 -9.39 -7.46
N HIS A 36 -1.20 -9.54 -7.35
CA HIS A 36 -2.11 -9.83 -8.45
C HIS A 36 -3.06 -8.68 -8.75
N LEU A 37 -2.89 -7.53 -8.07
CA LEU A 37 -3.75 -6.36 -8.17
C LEU A 37 -5.23 -6.72 -7.95
N SER A 38 -5.49 -7.61 -7.00
CA SER A 38 -6.83 -8.05 -6.62
C SER A 38 -7.67 -6.88 -6.12
N GLU A 39 -8.95 -6.87 -6.44
CA GLU A 39 -9.89 -5.86 -5.92
C GLU A 39 -10.14 -6.01 -4.41
N TYR A 40 -10.26 -7.26 -3.95
CA TYR A 40 -10.41 -7.61 -2.54
C TYR A 40 -9.17 -8.34 -2.06
N LEU A 41 -8.49 -7.76 -1.09
CA LEU A 41 -7.20 -8.25 -0.63
C LEU A 41 -7.37 -9.33 0.43
N PRO A 42 -6.65 -10.47 0.33
CA PRO A 42 -6.43 -11.35 1.46
C PRO A 42 -5.85 -10.56 2.65
N GLU A 43 -6.15 -10.99 3.88
CA GLU A 43 -5.77 -10.26 5.10
C GLU A 43 -4.26 -9.93 5.15
N GLU A 44 -3.42 -10.88 4.76
CA GLU A 44 -1.95 -10.73 4.71
C GLU A 44 -1.45 -9.61 3.77
N TRP A 45 -2.29 -9.12 2.85
CA TRP A 45 -1.98 -8.01 1.92
C TRP A 45 -2.64 -6.69 2.32
N GLN A 46 -3.41 -6.65 3.42
CA GLN A 46 -4.07 -5.45 3.89
C GLN A 46 -3.14 -4.52 4.70
N GLU A 47 -1.93 -4.27 4.20
CA GLU A 47 -0.90 -3.46 4.86
C GLU A 47 -1.40 -2.06 5.24
N ARG A 48 -2.14 -1.40 4.35
CA ARG A 48 -2.73 -0.08 4.60
C ARG A 48 -3.71 -0.13 5.78
N THR A 49 -4.60 -1.12 5.80
CA THR A 49 -5.58 -1.31 6.87
C THR A 49 -4.89 -1.60 8.19
N TRP A 50 -3.92 -2.51 8.20
CA TRP A 50 -3.15 -2.80 9.41
C TRP A 50 -2.39 -1.58 9.92
N LEU A 51 -1.69 -0.85 9.06
CA LEU A 51 -0.89 0.30 9.47
C LEU A 51 -1.75 1.46 9.99
N SER A 52 -2.85 1.77 9.30
CA SER A 52 -3.63 3.00 9.55
C SER A 52 -4.90 2.81 10.37
N GLY A 53 -5.44 1.59 10.42
CA GLY A 53 -6.80 1.32 10.93
C GLY A 53 -7.93 1.66 9.96
N PHE A 54 -7.64 2.25 8.79
CA PHE A 54 -8.65 2.58 7.79
C PHE A 54 -9.06 1.36 6.96
N THR A 55 -10.36 1.05 6.93
CA THR A 55 -10.90 -0.20 6.38
C THR A 55 -11.57 -0.06 5.00
N GLY A 56 -11.66 1.16 4.46
CA GLY A 56 -12.26 1.38 3.13
C GLY A 56 -11.49 0.68 2.01
N SER A 57 -12.13 0.28 0.91
CA SER A 57 -11.44 -0.54 -0.10
C SER A 57 -10.36 0.20 -0.90
N ALA A 58 -10.44 1.52 -1.01
CA ALA A 58 -9.54 2.31 -1.86
C ALA A 58 -8.76 3.37 -1.07
N GLY A 59 -7.50 3.55 -1.44
CA GLY A 59 -6.62 4.57 -0.89
C GLY A 59 -5.19 4.08 -0.73
N PHE A 60 -4.33 4.96 -0.25
CA PHE A 60 -2.94 4.64 0.07
C PHE A 60 -2.46 5.54 1.21
N VAL A 61 -1.43 5.09 1.90
CA VAL A 61 -0.85 5.78 3.06
C VAL A 61 0.60 6.14 2.73
N VAL A 62 1.00 7.34 3.09
CA VAL A 62 2.40 7.78 3.03
C VAL A 62 2.84 8.21 4.42
N ILE A 63 3.96 7.65 4.89
CA ILE A 63 4.57 7.96 6.18
C ILE A 63 5.93 8.60 5.93
N THR A 64 6.20 9.75 6.55
CA THR A 64 7.55 10.29 6.70
C THR A 64 8.01 10.17 8.15
N GLN A 65 9.22 10.64 8.46
CA GLN A 65 9.75 10.65 9.82
C GLN A 65 8.89 11.45 10.81
N ASP A 66 8.16 12.46 10.32
CA ASP A 66 7.40 13.41 11.14
C ASP A 66 5.90 13.42 10.82
N LYS A 67 5.50 13.14 9.57
CA LYS A 67 4.10 13.19 9.11
C LYS A 67 3.58 11.83 8.66
N ALA A 68 2.26 11.74 8.57
CA ALA A 68 1.53 10.59 8.07
C ALA A 68 0.25 11.08 7.39
N ALA A 69 0.00 10.62 6.18
CA ALA A 69 -1.17 11.03 5.41
C ALA A 69 -1.79 9.85 4.66
N LEU A 70 -3.12 9.85 4.54
CA LEU A 70 -3.89 8.84 3.81
C LEU A 70 -4.74 9.52 2.76
N TRP A 71 -4.57 9.12 1.51
CA TRP A 71 -5.42 9.56 0.41
C TRP A 71 -6.48 8.51 0.12
N THR A 72 -7.72 8.97 -0.02
CA THR A 72 -8.83 8.13 -0.48
C THR A 72 -9.82 8.99 -1.27
N ASP A 73 -10.74 8.35 -1.98
CA ASP A 73 -11.76 9.02 -2.78
C ASP A 73 -13.03 9.34 -1.99
N GLY A 74 -13.96 10.07 -2.63
CA GLY A 74 -15.17 10.62 -2.00
C GLY A 74 -16.08 9.61 -1.34
N ARG A 75 -16.02 8.33 -1.71
CA ARG A 75 -16.80 7.25 -1.07
C ARG A 75 -16.45 7.11 0.41
N TYR A 76 -15.21 7.43 0.78
CA TYR A 76 -14.64 7.10 2.08
C TYR A 76 -14.35 8.30 2.98
N PHE A 77 -14.64 9.54 2.56
CA PHE A 77 -14.28 10.73 3.36
C PHE A 77 -14.83 10.72 4.79
N MET A 78 -16.10 10.33 4.95
CA MET A 78 -16.73 10.25 6.28
C MET A 78 -16.15 9.10 7.10
N GLN A 79 -15.99 7.93 6.49
CA GLN A 79 -15.41 6.76 7.14
C GLN A 79 -13.98 7.01 7.60
N ALA A 80 -13.12 7.49 6.69
CA ALA A 80 -11.72 7.80 7.00
C ALA A 80 -11.61 8.88 8.08
N GLY A 81 -12.48 9.89 8.08
CA GLY A 81 -12.48 10.91 9.14
C GLY A 81 -12.79 10.35 10.54
N ILE A 82 -13.58 9.28 10.62
CA ILE A 82 -13.90 8.59 11.87
C ILE A 82 -12.78 7.63 12.26
N GLU A 83 -12.33 6.77 11.34
CA GLU A 83 -11.36 5.70 11.59
C GLU A 83 -9.95 6.24 11.86
N LEU A 84 -9.56 7.36 11.23
CA LEU A 84 -8.26 7.99 11.44
C LEU A 84 -8.22 8.91 12.66
N LYS A 85 -9.32 9.03 13.40
CA LYS A 85 -9.36 9.90 14.58
C LYS A 85 -8.34 9.41 15.61
N ASN A 86 -7.47 10.33 16.05
CA ASN A 86 -6.39 10.08 17.01
C ASN A 86 -5.30 9.09 16.54
N THR A 87 -5.23 8.72 15.26
CA THR A 87 -4.14 7.88 14.76
C THR A 87 -2.86 8.68 14.45
N GLY A 88 -2.99 10.00 14.30
CA GLY A 88 -1.93 10.89 13.82
C GLY A 88 -1.79 10.93 12.30
N ILE A 89 -2.68 10.24 11.57
CA ILE A 89 -2.73 10.25 10.11
C ILE A 89 -3.69 11.34 9.63
N GLU A 90 -3.20 12.22 8.77
CA GLU A 90 -4.01 13.25 8.11
C GLU A 90 -4.80 12.66 6.94
N LEU A 91 -6.10 12.95 6.87
CA LEU A 91 -6.93 12.55 5.74
C LEU A 91 -6.78 13.53 4.57
N MET A 92 -6.29 13.03 3.44
CA MET A 92 -6.17 13.73 2.17
C MET A 92 -7.33 13.35 1.25
N LYS A 93 -8.26 14.28 1.05
CA LYS A 93 -9.49 14.04 0.27
C LYS A 93 -9.22 14.17 -1.24
N MET A 94 -9.03 13.05 -1.93
CA MET A 94 -8.69 13.06 -3.37
C MET A 94 -9.77 13.77 -4.19
N GLY A 95 -9.35 14.60 -5.16
CA GLY A 95 -10.24 15.34 -6.05
C GLY A 95 -10.90 16.57 -5.42
N VAL A 96 -10.56 16.93 -4.18
CA VAL A 96 -10.94 18.21 -3.57
C VAL A 96 -9.87 19.25 -3.88
N ASP A 97 -10.31 20.44 -4.33
CA ASP A 97 -9.43 21.55 -4.63
C ASP A 97 -8.50 21.89 -3.45
N GLY A 98 -7.22 22.08 -3.76
CA GLY A 98 -6.18 22.38 -2.78
C GLY A 98 -5.57 21.17 -2.07
N VAL A 99 -6.11 19.96 -2.25
CA VAL A 99 -5.46 18.73 -1.76
C VAL A 99 -4.38 18.31 -2.77
N PRO A 100 -3.10 18.24 -2.36
CA PRO A 100 -2.03 17.83 -3.27
C PRO A 100 -2.17 16.36 -3.65
N SER A 101 -1.67 16.02 -4.83
CA SER A 101 -1.39 14.62 -5.14
C SER A 101 -0.34 14.08 -4.16
N TYR A 102 -0.30 12.77 -3.95
CA TYR A 102 0.65 12.18 -3.03
C TYR A 102 2.10 12.30 -3.48
N THR A 103 2.35 12.35 -4.79
CA THR A 103 3.67 12.59 -5.36
C THR A 103 4.08 14.05 -5.18
N ASP A 104 3.17 15.01 -5.31
CA ASP A 104 3.43 16.42 -4.99
C ASP A 104 3.72 16.61 -3.51
N TRP A 105 2.96 15.94 -2.65
CA TRP A 105 3.20 15.92 -1.21
C TRP A 105 4.56 15.27 -0.87
N LEU A 106 4.89 14.12 -1.46
CA LEU A 106 6.21 13.51 -1.31
C LEU A 106 7.33 14.46 -1.74
N LYS A 107 7.15 15.20 -2.85
CA LYS A 107 8.10 16.23 -3.25
C LYS A 107 8.22 17.34 -2.21
N SER A 108 7.15 17.76 -1.52
CA SER A 108 7.29 18.80 -0.49
C SER A 108 7.93 18.29 0.80
N GLU A 109 7.74 17.01 1.13
CA GLU A 109 8.20 16.43 2.40
C GLU A 109 9.59 15.78 2.33
N VAL A 110 9.96 15.19 1.20
CA VAL A 110 11.25 14.50 1.02
C VAL A 110 12.27 15.45 0.42
N GLN A 111 13.46 15.49 1.03
CA GLN A 111 14.57 16.31 0.56
C GLN A 111 15.13 15.79 -0.78
N GLU A 112 15.81 16.67 -1.49
CA GLU A 112 16.50 16.30 -2.73
C GLU A 112 17.52 15.19 -2.45
N GLY A 113 17.51 14.13 -3.27
CA GLY A 113 18.35 12.96 -3.08
C GLY A 113 17.85 11.94 -2.04
N GLY A 114 16.69 12.17 -1.41
CA GLY A 114 16.11 11.29 -0.40
C GLY A 114 15.65 9.94 -0.94
N VAL A 115 15.18 9.07 -0.05
CA VAL A 115 14.80 7.68 -0.33
C VAL A 115 13.34 7.42 0.07
N VAL A 116 12.55 6.98 -0.90
CA VAL A 116 11.18 6.51 -0.72
C VAL A 116 11.16 5.00 -0.87
N ALA A 117 10.69 4.31 0.17
CA ALA A 117 10.52 2.86 0.14
C ALA A 117 9.07 2.46 -0.16
N VAL A 118 8.92 1.39 -0.91
CA VAL A 118 7.62 0.80 -1.29
C VAL A 118 7.77 -0.72 -1.21
N ASN A 119 6.70 -1.43 -0.83
CA ASN A 119 6.63 -2.87 -1.09
C ASN A 119 6.36 -3.12 -2.58
N ALA A 120 7.39 -3.52 -3.34
CA ALA A 120 7.27 -3.69 -4.79
C ALA A 120 6.30 -4.83 -5.19
N LEU A 121 6.05 -5.80 -4.31
CA LEU A 121 5.04 -6.83 -4.55
C LEU A 121 3.61 -6.30 -4.40
N ALA A 122 3.42 -5.19 -3.68
CA ALA A 122 2.13 -4.51 -3.55
C ALA A 122 2.07 -3.24 -4.43
N ALA A 123 2.85 -3.19 -5.51
CA ALA A 123 2.86 -2.09 -6.45
C ALA A 123 2.79 -2.62 -7.89
N SER A 124 1.94 -2.03 -8.72
CA SER A 124 1.98 -2.31 -10.15
C SER A 124 3.25 -1.70 -10.76
N HIS A 125 3.73 -2.28 -11.86
CA HIS A 125 4.86 -1.71 -12.59
C HIS A 125 4.57 -0.28 -13.08
N SER A 126 3.33 0.02 -13.48
CA SER A 126 2.94 1.36 -13.91
C SER A 126 2.98 2.37 -12.76
N SER A 127 2.47 2.03 -11.58
CA SER A 127 2.52 2.91 -10.40
C SER A 127 3.95 3.13 -9.91
N TRP A 128 4.82 2.12 -10.03
CA TRP A 128 6.25 2.28 -9.75
C TRP A 128 6.91 3.29 -10.69
N LEU A 129 6.75 3.10 -12.00
CA LEU A 129 7.32 4.01 -13.00
C LEU A 129 6.76 5.43 -12.88
N GLU A 130 5.46 5.57 -12.60
CA GLU A 130 4.85 6.87 -12.35
C GLU A 130 5.50 7.56 -11.15
N LEU A 131 5.68 6.85 -10.03
CA LEU A 131 6.32 7.39 -8.84
C LEU A 131 7.77 7.79 -9.12
N GLU A 132 8.56 6.95 -9.79
CA GLU A 132 9.93 7.27 -10.19
C GLU A 132 9.98 8.53 -11.06
N ASN A 133 9.16 8.61 -12.10
CA ASN A 133 9.15 9.76 -13.02
C ASN A 133 8.73 11.05 -12.33
N GLN A 134 7.74 11.00 -11.44
CA GLN A 134 7.25 12.18 -10.72
C GLN A 134 8.26 12.69 -9.69
N LEU A 135 9.09 11.81 -9.13
CA LEU A 135 10.06 12.14 -8.09
C LEU A 135 11.49 12.36 -8.62
N ALA A 136 11.77 11.96 -9.86
CA ALA A 136 13.05 12.16 -10.55
C ALA A 136 13.55 13.63 -10.56
N PRO A 137 12.69 14.67 -10.70
CA PRO A 137 13.16 16.06 -10.65
C PRO A 137 13.82 16.48 -9.33
N LYS A 138 13.55 15.77 -8.24
CA LYS A 138 14.20 15.95 -6.93
C LYS A 138 15.28 14.89 -6.65
N ASN A 139 15.66 14.09 -7.64
CA ASN A 139 16.62 13.00 -7.49
C ASN A 139 16.26 12.05 -6.33
N ILE A 140 14.98 11.92 -5.99
CA ILE A 140 14.50 11.04 -4.94
C ILE A 140 14.52 9.62 -5.49
N LYS A 141 15.10 8.69 -4.73
CA LYS A 141 15.26 7.29 -5.11
C LYS A 141 14.11 6.46 -4.60
N ILE A 142 13.57 5.58 -5.45
CA ILE A 142 12.56 4.61 -5.06
C ILE A 142 13.23 3.26 -4.81
N VAL A 143 12.95 2.62 -3.67
CA VAL A 143 13.55 1.34 -3.29
C VAL A 143 12.49 0.33 -2.89
N ASN A 144 12.72 -0.95 -3.23
CA ASN A 144 11.89 -2.04 -2.74
C ASN A 144 12.39 -2.44 -1.35
N HIS A 145 11.65 -2.04 -0.32
CA HIS A 145 11.99 -2.43 1.05
C HIS A 145 10.69 -2.59 1.87
N PRO A 146 10.14 -3.81 1.97
CA PRO A 146 8.83 -4.06 2.59
C PRO A 146 8.92 -4.09 4.13
N LEU A 147 9.22 -2.94 4.75
CA LEU A 147 9.44 -2.80 6.20
C LEU A 147 8.30 -3.38 7.08
N LEU A 148 7.05 -3.38 6.58
CA LEU A 148 5.91 -3.92 7.32
C LEU A 148 5.96 -5.44 7.49
N ALA A 149 6.68 -6.16 6.63
CA ALA A 149 6.90 -7.60 6.78
C ALA A 149 7.68 -7.93 8.07
N GLU A 150 8.50 -7.01 8.57
CA GLU A 150 9.27 -7.18 9.81
C GLU A 150 8.48 -6.76 11.06
N LEU A 151 7.52 -5.84 10.91
CA LEU A 151 6.76 -5.26 12.00
C LEU A 151 5.43 -5.97 12.27
N TRP A 152 4.80 -6.52 11.22
CA TRP A 152 3.53 -7.20 11.31
C TRP A 152 3.75 -8.69 11.66
N VAL A 153 4.06 -8.94 12.93
CA VAL A 153 4.47 -10.28 13.41
C VAL A 153 3.37 -11.34 13.28
N ASP A 154 2.10 -10.94 13.34
CA ASP A 154 0.92 -11.79 13.20
C ASP A 154 0.29 -11.73 11.80
N ARG A 155 1.04 -11.27 10.77
CA ARG A 155 0.57 -11.14 9.37
C ARG A 155 0.06 -12.44 8.76
N HIS A 156 0.50 -13.58 9.28
CA HIS A 156 0.13 -14.90 8.79
C HIS A 156 -0.91 -15.55 9.72
N SER A 157 -2.18 -15.18 9.55
CA SER A 157 -3.26 -16.12 9.83
C SER A 157 -3.33 -17.08 8.64
N GLU A 158 -3.20 -18.40 8.87
CA GLU A 158 -3.32 -19.39 7.80
C GLU A 158 -4.72 -19.26 7.15
N GLN A 159 -4.81 -18.56 6.02
CA GLN A 159 -6.06 -18.49 5.28
C GLN A 159 -6.33 -19.85 4.62
N PRO A 160 -7.53 -20.41 4.77
CA PRO A 160 -7.86 -21.69 4.18
C PRO A 160 -7.79 -21.61 2.65
N LYS A 161 -6.84 -22.34 2.07
CA LYS A 161 -6.72 -22.48 0.62
C LYS A 161 -7.85 -23.36 0.12
N HIS A 162 -8.78 -22.79 -0.64
CA HIS A 162 -9.85 -23.56 -1.26
C HIS A 162 -9.30 -24.46 -2.37
N PRO A 163 -9.85 -25.68 -2.56
CA PRO A 163 -9.44 -26.56 -3.63
C PRO A 163 -9.78 -25.93 -5.00
N ILE A 164 -8.82 -26.00 -5.92
CA ILE A 164 -9.06 -25.64 -7.32
C ILE A 164 -9.86 -26.74 -8.02
N PHE A 165 -10.71 -26.37 -8.98
CA PHE A 165 -11.45 -27.33 -9.80
C PHE A 165 -11.49 -26.88 -11.26
N VAL A 166 -11.63 -27.85 -12.18
CA VAL A 166 -11.77 -27.57 -13.61
C VAL A 166 -13.20 -27.12 -13.90
N HIS A 167 -13.37 -25.93 -14.47
CA HIS A 167 -14.67 -25.46 -14.90
C HIS A 167 -15.14 -26.25 -16.14
N PRO A 168 -16.32 -26.91 -16.12
CA PRO A 168 -16.77 -27.76 -17.23
C PRO A 168 -16.86 -27.00 -18.55
N LEU A 169 -16.51 -27.67 -19.66
CA LEU A 169 -16.51 -27.06 -21.00
C LEU A 169 -17.88 -26.49 -21.38
N GLU A 170 -18.96 -27.21 -21.07
CA GLU A 170 -20.35 -26.80 -21.29
C GLU A 170 -20.70 -25.44 -20.65
N ARG A 171 -19.97 -25.05 -19.59
CA ARG A 171 -20.14 -23.75 -18.92
C ARG A 171 -19.04 -22.75 -19.28
N ALA A 172 -17.85 -23.23 -19.66
CA ALA A 172 -16.70 -22.38 -20.00
C ALA A 172 -16.77 -21.81 -21.43
N GLY A 173 -17.54 -22.45 -22.32
CA GLY A 173 -17.76 -22.02 -23.72
C GLY A 173 -16.57 -22.25 -24.66
N GLN A 174 -15.36 -22.42 -24.13
CA GLN A 174 -14.13 -22.69 -24.89
C GLN A 174 -13.14 -23.49 -24.07
N SER A 175 -12.38 -24.38 -24.73
CA SER A 175 -11.33 -25.15 -24.09
C SER A 175 -10.11 -24.28 -23.71
N VAL A 176 -9.24 -24.77 -22.84
CA VAL A 176 -7.97 -24.10 -22.51
C VAL A 176 -7.08 -24.01 -23.76
N GLU A 177 -7.05 -25.07 -24.58
CA GLU A 177 -6.26 -25.12 -25.81
C GLU A 177 -6.68 -24.02 -26.79
N ASP A 178 -7.98 -23.87 -27.04
CA ASP A 178 -8.50 -22.83 -27.93
C ASP A 178 -8.19 -21.42 -27.43
N LYS A 179 -8.33 -21.18 -26.11
CA LYS A 179 -7.98 -19.90 -25.48
C LYS A 179 -6.50 -19.57 -25.70
N LEU A 180 -5.61 -20.54 -25.47
CA LEU A 180 -4.16 -20.38 -25.69
C LEU A 180 -3.83 -20.13 -27.17
N ASN A 181 -4.49 -20.85 -28.08
CA ASN A 181 -4.31 -20.66 -29.52
C ASN A 181 -4.76 -19.27 -29.98
N ASN A 182 -5.82 -18.70 -29.39
CA ASN A 182 -6.27 -17.35 -29.70
C ASN A 182 -5.33 -16.26 -29.16
N ILE A 183 -4.76 -16.45 -27.96
CA ILE A 183 -3.79 -15.50 -27.38
C ILE A 183 -2.47 -15.47 -28.16
N ARG A 184 -2.07 -16.60 -28.76
CA ARG A 184 -0.79 -16.74 -29.47
C ARG A 184 -0.81 -16.26 -30.93
N LYS A 185 -1.98 -15.94 -31.48
CA LYS A 185 -2.10 -15.34 -32.82
C LYS A 185 -1.65 -13.89 -32.80
#